data_AF-A0A482U651-F1
#
_entry.id   AF-A0A482U651-F1
#
_cell.length_a   1.000
_cell.length_b   1.000
_cell.length_c   1.000
_cell.angle_alpha   90.00
_cell.angle_beta   90.00
_cell.angle_gamma   90.00
#
_symmetry.space_group_name_H-M   'P 1'
#
loop_
_entity.id
_entity.type
_entity.pdbx_description
1 polymer ?
#
loop_
_entity_poly.entity_id
_entity_poly.type
_entity_poly.pdbx_seq_one_letter_code
_entity_poly.pdbx_strand_id
1 'polypeptide(L)' 'MGEPVRKISGSQWKGKVVGTYSTELTPEGYCVESSAEKGSVQIYPAKALEAVE' A
#
# COMPACT_ATOMS: atom_id res chain seq x y z
N MET A 1 -5.83 -7.63 -5.62
CA MET A 1 -5.91 -6.25 -6.16
C MET A 1 -7.29 -5.68 -5.88
N GLY A 2 -7.37 -4.42 -5.44
CA GLY A 2 -8.59 -3.78 -4.95
C GLY A 2 -8.77 -3.87 -3.43
N GLU A 3 -7.87 -4.57 -2.74
CA GLU A 3 -7.89 -4.76 -1.29
C GLU A 3 -7.67 -3.41 -0.57
N PRO A 4 -8.57 -3.01 0.32
CA PRO A 4 -8.38 -1.85 1.18
C PRO A 4 -7.26 -2.11 2.19
N VAL A 5 -6.26 -1.25 2.20
CA VAL A 5 -5.11 -1.33 3.10
C VAL A 5 -4.80 0.02 3.71
N ARG A 6 -4.13 0.01 4.86
CA ARG A 6 -3.55 1.21 5.46
C ARG A 6 -2.15 0.93 6.01
N LYS A 7 -1.36 1.98 6.19
CA LYS A 7 -0.09 1.87 6.91
C LYS A 7 -0.32 1.63 8.40
N ILE A 8 0.45 0.70 8.94
CA ILE A 8 0.42 0.31 10.36
C ILE A 8 0.99 1.42 11.25
N SER A 9 2.01 2.15 10.78
CA SER A 9 2.71 3.15 11.57
C SER A 9 3.37 4.27 10.74
N GLY A 10 3.72 5.36 11.42
CA GLY A 10 4.30 6.57 10.83
C GLY A 10 3.28 7.42 10.08
N SER A 11 3.69 8.03 8.96
CA SER A 11 2.79 8.84 8.13
C SER A 11 1.59 8.01 7.67
N GLN A 12 0.39 8.60 7.78
CA GLN A 12 -0.86 7.96 7.41
C GLN A 12 -0.94 7.78 5.90
N TRP A 13 -1.25 6.55 5.47
CA TRP A 13 -1.64 6.23 4.12
C TRP A 13 -2.75 5.18 4.17
N LYS A 14 -3.83 5.40 3.44
CA LYS A 14 -4.96 4.48 3.32
C LYS A 14 -5.43 4.49 1.88
N GLY A 15 -5.79 3.33 1.37
CA GLY A 15 -6.09 3.21 -0.03
C GLY A 15 -6.43 1.80 -0.47
N LYS A 16 -6.36 1.56 -1.78
CA LYS A 16 -6.55 0.24 -2.37
C LYS A 16 -5.29 -0.23 -3.07
N VAL A 17 -5.01 -1.52 -3.00
CA VAL A 17 -3.89 -2.12 -3.75
C VAL A 17 -4.20 -2.08 -5.25
N VAL A 18 -3.38 -1.36 -6.00
CA VAL A 18 -3.48 -1.20 -7.47
C VAL A 18 -2.33 -1.86 -8.23
N GLY A 19 -1.34 -2.41 -7.52
CA GLY A 19 -0.18 -3.06 -8.14
C GLY A 19 0.68 -3.76 -7.10
N THR A 20 1.67 -4.50 -7.59
CA THR A 20 2.65 -5.23 -6.79
C THR A 20 4.05 -4.97 -7.32
N TYR A 21 5.05 -5.01 -6.44
CA TYR A 21 6.46 -4.94 -6.82
C TYR A 21 7.29 -5.91 -5.98
N SER A 22 8.47 -6.25 -6.50
CA SER A 22 9.43 -7.12 -5.81
C SER A 22 10.85 -6.66 -6.13
N THR A 23 11.68 -6.57 -5.10
CA THR A 23 13.12 -6.29 -5.18
C THR A 23 13.85 -7.16 -4.15
N GLU A 24 15.18 -7.24 -4.24
CA GLU A 24 15.98 -7.98 -3.23
C GLU A 24 15.76 -7.44 -1.80
N LEU A 25 15.63 -6.13 -1.64
CA LEU A 25 15.37 -5.51 -0.33
C LEU A 25 13.91 -5.68 0.13
N THR A 26 12.97 -5.67 -0.80
CA THR A 26 11.53 -5.80 -0.54
C THR A 26 10.96 -6.92 -1.41
N PRO A 27 11.08 -8.18 -0.97
CA PRO A 27 10.63 -9.32 -1.77
C PRO A 27 9.12 -9.29 -2.03
N GLU A 28 8.36 -8.65 -1.15
CA GLU A 28 6.92 -8.46 -1.29
C GLU A 28 6.53 -7.01 -0.98
N GLY A 29 5.96 -6.32 -1.96
CA GLY A 29 5.50 -4.94 -1.82
C GLY A 29 4.29 -4.61 -2.70
N TYR A 30 3.55 -3.59 -2.28
CA TYR A 30 2.27 -3.20 -2.87
C TYR A 30 2.26 -1.73 -3.27
N CYS A 31 1.63 -1.46 -4.41
CA CYS A 31 1.28 -0.12 -4.86
C CYS A 31 -0.12 0.20 -4.35
N VAL A 32 -0.27 1.28 -3.59
CA VAL A 32 -1.52 1.66 -2.94
C VAL A 32 -1.97 3.03 -3.44
N GLU A 33 -3.09 3.07 -4.15
CA GLU A 33 -3.75 4.32 -4.54
C GLU A 33 -4.51 4.90 -3.34
N SER A 34 -4.27 6.16 -3.03
CA SER A 34 -4.87 6.86 -1.91
C SER A 34 -6.39 6.94 -2.01
N SER A 35 -7.08 6.69 -0.89
CA SER A 35 -8.53 6.91 -0.81
C SER A 35 -8.92 8.39 -0.70
N ALA A 36 -7.99 9.25 -0.25
CA ALA A 36 -8.23 10.69 -0.07
C ALA A 36 -7.82 11.50 -1.29
N GLU A 37 -6.72 11.11 -1.95
CA GLU A 37 -6.09 11.83 -3.05
C GLU A 37 -6.15 10.94 -4.30
N LYS A 38 -7.28 10.96 -5.04
CA LYS A 38 -7.49 10.07 -6.20
C LYS A 38 -6.37 10.22 -7.24
N GLY A 39 -5.89 9.10 -7.78
CA GLY A 39 -4.78 9.07 -8.73
C GLY A 39 -3.38 9.12 -8.10
N SER A 40 -3.26 9.49 -6.81
CA SER A 40 -1.97 9.45 -6.10
C SER A 40 -1.66 8.03 -5.63
N VAL A 41 -0.54 7.48 -6.10
CA VAL A 41 -0.08 6.12 -5.77
C VAL A 41 1.26 6.19 -5.03
N GLN A 42 1.37 5.44 -3.94
CA GLN A 42 2.65 5.20 -3.26
C GLN A 42 2.91 3.70 -3.13
N ILE A 43 4.18 3.33 -2.96
CA ILE A 43 4.62 1.94 -2.82
C ILE A 43 5.13 1.67 -1.40
N TYR A 44 4.76 0.51 -0.85
CA TYR A 44 5.21 0.10 0.47
C TYR A 44 5.52 -1.41 0.53
N PRO A 45 6.47 -1.83 1.37
CA PRO A 45 6.63 -3.23 1.74
C PRO A 45 5.35 -3.80 2.35
N ALA A 46 5.05 -5.07 2.09
CA ALA A 46 3.89 -5.76 2.65
C ALA A 46 3.78 -5.60 4.18
N LYS A 47 4.91 -5.76 4.87
CA LYS A 47 5.01 -5.61 6.34
C LYS A 47 4.65 -4.23 6.89
N ALA A 48 4.55 -3.20 6.05
CA ALA A 48 4.18 -1.85 6.47
C ALA A 48 2.67 -1.60 6.35
N LEU A 49 1.92 -2.54 5.78
CA LEU A 49 0.49 -2.43 5.49
C LEU A 49 -0.31 -3.46 6.29
N GLU A 50 -1.51 -3.08 6.70
CA GLU A 50 -2.54 -3.97 7.21
C GLU A 50 -3.80 -3.86 6.34
N ALA A 51 -4.51 -4.98 6.19
CA ALA A 51 -5.83 -4.99 5.56
C ALA A 51 -6.83 -4.25 6.46
N VAL A 52 -7.78 -3.55 5.85
CA VAL A 52 -8.84 -2.82 6.55
C VAL A 52 -10.17 -3.43 6.13
N GLU A 53 -10.96 -3.95 7.06
CA GLU A 53 -12.35 -4.35 6.77
C GLU A 53 -13.23 -3.17 6.35
#